data_AF-A0A9X3ASE6-F1
#
_entry.id   AF-A0A9X3ASE6-F1
#
_cell.length_a   1.000
_cell.length_b   1.000
_cell.length_c   1.000
_cell.angle_alpha   90.00
_cell.angle_beta   90.00
_cell.angle_gamma   90.00
#
_symmetry.space_group_name_H-M   'P 1'
#
loop_
_entity.id
_entity.type
_entity.pdbx_description
1 polymer ?
#
loop_
_entity_poly.entity_id
_entity_poly.type
_entity_poly.pdbx_seq_one_letter_code
_entity_poly.pdbx_strand_id
1 'polypeptide(L)'
;MTDANTLSFYQRNVQDVFARYESVQSPLMPYFPMAFLPGSRVLDVGCGSGRDVKALLKQGYDAHGVEPVAAMREMAITHSPELYKRIQPGHLPDIPTHERFDGVICSAVLMHIPAGQQLEAFVNLRNLLKAGGRLLMSVPAARDDLDADFRDAQGRLFLPMEADRVRLLSEQLGLVLISQFTTQDSLGRGGVSWNILLFEKSAEHNRPLDRIESVLKHDKKVATYKLALLRAFCDMADRDAGAVSWLGNGYVGMPVQALAECWLHYYWPLMAAPLHIPQSNIDAPGSSKPPAFRQALEQLIRLAQAEYGTDPVVTYSLCMLGWKKNNLPSLLATQLHTTLSVLSRTLIVGPVQHAAQGEMFCYDKASKLVLLEVDLWREFCLSGYWIRDSLLLRWAELCERFSQRINPAIHRGVVLPYLIQPEDPEREQGLARRLYAEASPLTCVWSDRSINMATMDIDHVLPFSLWHNNDLWNLLPAASAVNRAKSDKVPTPEFLRRRQDAIVSNWRFAQQIETTVFQHELQRTLGRFRPENWELDLFQHLSERAAQAIYQRGEEPWEWTV
;
A
#
# COMPACT_ATOMS: atom_id res chain seq x y z
N MET A 1 -14.09 1.22 34.81
CA MET A 1 -13.48 2.55 34.74
C MET A 1 -12.68 2.80 36.01
N THR A 2 -11.62 3.58 35.90
CA THR A 2 -10.67 3.90 36.98
C THR A 2 -10.94 5.26 37.65
N ASP A 3 -11.84 6.08 37.10
CA ASP A 3 -12.27 7.34 37.73
C ASP A 3 -13.04 7.06 39.04
N ALA A 4 -12.45 7.44 40.17
CA ALA A 4 -12.96 7.12 41.50
C ALA A 4 -14.31 7.78 41.80
N ASN A 5 -14.54 9.01 41.32
CA ASN A 5 -15.79 9.74 41.54
C ASN A 5 -16.94 9.09 40.80
N THR A 6 -16.73 8.75 39.52
CA THR A 6 -17.73 8.05 38.71
C THR A 6 -18.04 6.67 39.27
N LEU A 7 -17.01 5.91 39.68
CA LEU A 7 -17.22 4.60 40.31
C LEU A 7 -18.01 4.72 41.61
N SER A 8 -17.67 5.71 42.46
CA SER A 8 -18.38 5.98 43.71
C SER A 8 -19.85 6.33 43.48
N PHE A 9 -20.16 7.07 42.42
CA PHE A 9 -21.54 7.35 42.04
C PHE A 9 -22.32 6.05 41.76
N TYR A 10 -21.78 5.17 40.90
CA TYR A 10 -22.47 3.92 40.55
C TYR A 10 -22.58 2.95 41.74
N GLN A 11 -21.61 2.96 42.67
CA GLN A 11 -21.67 2.18 43.91
C GLN A 11 -22.74 2.67 44.89
N ARG A 12 -22.96 3.99 44.99
CA ARG A 12 -23.95 4.57 45.93
C ARG A 12 -25.38 4.53 45.41
N ASN A 13 -25.56 4.57 44.08
CA ASN A 13 -26.87 4.74 43.46
C ASN A 13 -27.33 3.47 42.71
N VAL A 14 -26.92 2.27 43.16
CA VAL A 14 -27.16 1.00 42.44
C VAL A 14 -28.65 0.79 42.15
N GLN A 15 -29.53 0.95 43.16
CA GLN A 15 -30.97 0.73 43.02
C GLN A 15 -31.60 1.63 41.95
N ASP A 16 -31.34 2.93 42.02
CA ASP A 16 -31.90 3.92 41.10
C ASP A 16 -31.36 3.74 39.67
N VAL A 17 -30.05 3.50 39.54
CA VAL A 17 -29.42 3.25 38.23
C VAL A 17 -29.97 1.97 37.62
N PHE A 18 -30.11 0.90 38.41
CA PHE A 18 -30.68 -0.37 37.95
C PHE A 18 -32.11 -0.20 37.44
N ALA A 19 -32.98 0.42 38.25
CA ALA A 19 -34.37 0.67 37.87
C ALA A 19 -34.46 1.51 36.58
N ARG A 20 -33.62 2.55 36.45
CA ARG A 20 -33.56 3.39 35.26
C ARG A 20 -33.11 2.61 34.03
N TYR A 21 -32.10 1.75 34.14
CA TYR A 21 -31.63 0.95 33.00
C TYR A 21 -32.66 -0.05 32.52
N GLU A 22 -33.37 -0.71 33.45
CA GLU A 22 -34.45 -1.66 33.13
C GLU A 22 -35.72 -0.97 32.61
N SER A 23 -35.92 0.33 32.88
CA SER A 23 -37.09 1.08 32.40
C SER A 23 -37.13 1.34 30.90
N VAL A 24 -36.01 1.14 30.20
CA VAL A 24 -35.89 1.39 28.75
C VAL A 24 -35.32 0.16 28.05
N GLN A 25 -35.73 -0.05 26.79
CA GLN A 25 -35.08 -1.02 25.94
C GLN A 25 -33.65 -0.59 25.60
N SER A 26 -32.80 -1.55 25.31
CA SER A 26 -31.43 -1.26 24.90
C SER A 26 -31.42 -0.44 23.60
N PRO A 27 -30.72 0.71 23.57
CA PRO A 27 -30.55 1.47 22.33
C PRO A 27 -29.75 0.70 21.28
N LEU A 28 -28.96 -0.29 21.68
CA LEU A 28 -28.14 -1.10 20.79
C LEU A 28 -28.87 -2.32 20.22
N MET A 29 -29.99 -2.73 20.83
CA MET A 29 -30.75 -3.93 20.43
C MET A 29 -31.12 -3.98 18.94
N PRO A 30 -31.55 -2.88 18.29
CA PRO A 30 -31.86 -2.90 16.86
C PRO A 30 -30.68 -3.26 15.96
N TYR A 31 -29.44 -3.07 16.45
CA TYR A 31 -28.23 -3.26 15.67
C TYR A 31 -27.60 -4.65 15.87
N PHE A 32 -28.03 -5.44 16.86
CA PHE A 32 -27.46 -6.78 17.11
C PHE A 32 -27.48 -7.70 15.89
N PRO A 33 -28.58 -7.81 15.10
CA PRO A 33 -28.61 -8.69 13.92
C PRO A 33 -27.65 -8.25 12.80
N MET A 34 -27.37 -6.95 12.70
CA MET A 34 -26.37 -6.41 11.77
C MET A 34 -24.95 -6.60 12.31
N ALA A 35 -24.79 -6.45 13.62
CA ALA A 35 -23.49 -6.52 14.28
C ALA A 35 -22.98 -7.94 14.43
N PHE A 36 -23.83 -8.94 14.69
CA PHE A 36 -23.40 -10.28 15.08
C PHE A 36 -24.16 -11.39 14.37
N LEU A 37 -23.44 -12.42 13.90
CA LEU A 37 -24.03 -13.62 13.31
C LEU A 37 -24.82 -14.43 14.37
N PRO A 38 -25.91 -15.12 14.00
CA PRO A 38 -26.66 -15.96 14.94
C PRO A 38 -25.76 -16.95 15.71
N GLY A 39 -25.96 -17.07 17.03
CA GLY A 39 -25.14 -17.93 17.88
C GLY A 39 -23.75 -17.38 18.24
N SER A 40 -23.40 -16.16 17.78
CA SER A 40 -22.14 -15.50 18.15
C SER A 40 -21.97 -15.41 19.66
N ARG A 41 -20.73 -15.57 20.13
CA ARG A 41 -20.36 -15.33 21.51
C ARG A 41 -20.06 -13.84 21.72
N VAL A 42 -20.83 -13.18 22.58
CA VAL A 42 -20.79 -11.71 22.73
C VAL A 42 -20.48 -11.31 24.17
N LEU A 43 -19.55 -10.36 24.35
CA LEU A 43 -19.25 -9.76 25.65
C LEU A 43 -19.77 -8.32 25.75
N ASP A 44 -20.60 -8.04 26.75
CA ASP A 44 -21.03 -6.69 27.09
C ASP A 44 -20.12 -6.08 28.19
N VAL A 45 -19.38 -5.03 27.83
CA VAL A 45 -18.43 -4.37 28.71
C VAL A 45 -19.09 -3.21 29.44
N GLY A 46 -19.14 -3.29 30.78
CA GLY A 46 -19.88 -2.38 31.66
C GLY A 46 -21.38 -2.64 31.59
N CYS A 47 -21.78 -3.91 31.74
CA CYS A 47 -23.13 -4.37 31.44
C CYS A 47 -24.23 -3.87 32.40
N GLY A 48 -23.88 -3.21 33.52
CA GLY A 48 -24.84 -2.60 34.44
C GLY A 48 -25.87 -3.59 34.96
N SER A 49 -27.15 -3.35 34.66
CA SER A 49 -28.26 -4.23 35.06
C SER A 49 -28.30 -5.58 34.32
N GLY A 50 -27.41 -5.79 33.36
CA GLY A 50 -27.42 -6.95 32.45
C GLY A 50 -28.47 -6.86 31.36
N ARG A 51 -29.12 -5.70 31.16
CA ARG A 51 -30.16 -5.49 30.15
C ARG A 51 -29.74 -5.97 28.75
N ASP A 52 -28.57 -5.54 28.29
CA ASP A 52 -28.10 -5.82 26.93
C ASP A 52 -27.71 -7.31 26.81
N VAL A 53 -27.10 -7.89 27.85
CA VAL A 53 -26.84 -9.34 27.96
C VAL A 53 -28.13 -10.16 27.84
N LYS A 54 -29.20 -9.79 28.57
CA LYS A 54 -30.51 -10.46 28.49
C LYS A 54 -31.13 -10.36 27.11
N ALA A 55 -31.05 -9.19 26.48
CA ALA A 55 -31.58 -8.98 25.14
C ALA A 55 -30.87 -9.87 24.11
N LEU A 56 -29.55 -10.02 24.21
CA LEU A 56 -28.76 -10.92 23.37
C LEU A 56 -29.12 -12.39 23.60
N LEU A 57 -29.24 -12.84 24.85
CA LEU A 57 -29.64 -14.22 25.17
C LEU A 57 -31.01 -14.54 24.55
N LYS A 58 -31.98 -13.62 24.65
CA LYS A 58 -33.31 -13.77 24.05
C LYS A 58 -33.29 -13.86 22.52
N GLN A 59 -32.28 -13.28 21.87
CA GLN A 59 -32.08 -13.35 20.42
C GLN A 59 -31.21 -14.55 19.98
N GLY A 60 -30.80 -15.42 20.91
CA GLY A 60 -30.07 -16.66 20.60
C GLY A 60 -28.54 -16.52 20.53
N TYR A 61 -27.97 -15.45 21.08
CA TYR A 61 -26.51 -15.27 21.21
C TYR A 61 -25.99 -15.91 22.51
N ASP A 62 -24.72 -16.34 22.53
CA ASP A 62 -24.03 -16.73 23.77
C ASP A 62 -23.44 -15.50 24.45
N ALA A 63 -24.26 -14.80 25.23
CA ALA A 63 -23.91 -13.52 25.81
C ALA A 63 -23.32 -13.64 27.23
N HIS A 64 -22.31 -12.80 27.48
CA HIS A 64 -21.62 -12.61 28.74
C HIS A 64 -21.48 -11.12 29.04
N GLY A 65 -21.18 -10.75 30.29
CA GLY A 65 -20.95 -9.37 30.67
C GLY A 65 -19.82 -9.19 31.69
N VAL A 66 -19.19 -8.02 31.67
CA VAL A 66 -18.33 -7.56 32.76
C VAL A 66 -18.87 -6.27 33.36
N GLU A 67 -18.89 -6.19 34.68
CA GLU A 67 -19.39 -5.02 35.42
C GLU A 67 -18.50 -4.77 36.64
N PRO A 68 -17.95 -3.56 36.86
CA PRO A 68 -17.07 -3.28 38.00
C PRO A 68 -17.77 -3.30 39.36
N VAL A 69 -19.01 -2.83 39.47
CA VAL A 69 -19.69 -2.64 40.75
C VAL A 69 -20.31 -3.94 41.25
N ALA A 70 -19.80 -4.47 42.36
CA ALA A 70 -20.23 -5.75 42.93
C ALA A 70 -21.74 -5.80 43.22
N ALA A 71 -22.27 -4.79 43.90
CA ALA A 71 -23.69 -4.69 44.21
C ALA A 71 -24.58 -4.61 42.96
N MET A 72 -24.09 -4.01 41.86
CA MET A 72 -24.80 -3.99 40.58
C MET A 72 -24.86 -5.39 39.95
N ARG A 73 -23.74 -6.14 39.98
CA ARG A 73 -23.71 -7.54 39.52
C ARG A 73 -24.65 -8.44 40.32
N GLU A 74 -24.62 -8.33 41.65
CA GLU A 74 -25.50 -9.10 42.53
C GLU A 74 -26.96 -8.80 42.21
N MET A 75 -27.32 -7.51 42.08
CA MET A 75 -28.67 -7.10 41.74
C MET A 75 -29.13 -7.63 40.38
N ALA A 76 -28.27 -7.57 39.36
CA ALA A 76 -28.55 -8.13 38.04
C ALA A 76 -28.82 -9.63 38.09
N ILE A 77 -28.02 -10.40 38.84
CA ILE A 77 -28.18 -11.85 38.99
C ILE A 77 -29.44 -12.19 39.80
N THR A 78 -29.75 -11.43 40.87
CA THR A 78 -30.95 -11.66 41.68
C THR A 78 -32.24 -11.46 40.87
N HIS A 79 -32.30 -10.44 40.01
CA HIS A 79 -33.47 -10.15 39.19
C HIS A 79 -33.54 -11.00 37.91
N SER A 80 -32.42 -11.59 37.49
CA SER A 80 -32.33 -12.38 36.27
C SER A 80 -31.36 -13.54 36.49
N PRO A 81 -31.81 -14.64 37.14
CA PRO A 81 -30.98 -15.79 37.50
C PRO A 81 -30.24 -16.44 36.32
N GLU A 82 -30.73 -16.27 35.09
CA GLU A 82 -30.07 -16.72 33.86
C GLU A 82 -28.71 -16.03 33.61
N LEU A 83 -28.45 -14.90 34.26
CA LEU A 83 -27.17 -14.18 34.21
C LEU A 83 -26.11 -14.75 35.16
N TYR A 84 -26.50 -15.68 36.04
CA TYR A 84 -25.57 -16.37 36.92
C TYR A 84 -24.46 -17.06 36.12
N LYS A 85 -23.19 -16.88 36.53
CA LYS A 85 -21.96 -17.28 35.81
C LYS A 85 -21.71 -16.61 34.45
N ARG A 86 -22.63 -15.77 33.96
CA ARG A 86 -22.44 -14.99 32.71
C ARG A 86 -21.91 -13.59 32.95
N ILE A 87 -22.14 -13.02 34.14
CA ILE A 87 -21.60 -11.71 34.54
C ILE A 87 -20.40 -11.89 35.47
N GLN A 88 -19.28 -11.25 35.13
CA GLN A 88 -18.01 -11.32 35.85
C GLN A 88 -17.54 -9.93 36.31
N PRO A 89 -16.67 -9.84 37.34
CA PRO A 89 -15.99 -8.58 37.66
C PRO A 89 -15.01 -8.21 36.53
N GLY A 90 -14.98 -6.94 36.16
CA GLY A 90 -14.03 -6.44 35.16
C GLY A 90 -14.29 -4.97 34.86
N HIS A 91 -13.27 -4.28 34.33
CA HIS A 91 -13.37 -2.86 34.06
C HIS A 91 -12.38 -2.43 32.99
N LEU A 92 -12.74 -1.48 32.13
CA LEU A 92 -11.73 -0.87 31.25
C LEU A 92 -10.78 0.05 32.07
N PRO A 93 -9.48 0.12 31.69
CA PRO A 93 -8.83 -0.56 30.55
C PRO A 93 -8.30 -1.99 30.84
N ASP A 94 -8.60 -2.59 32.00
CA ASP A 94 -8.07 -3.89 32.44
C ASP A 94 -9.18 -4.92 32.72
N ILE A 95 -9.72 -5.52 31.65
CA ILE A 95 -10.67 -6.63 31.78
C ILE A 95 -9.87 -7.94 31.97
N PRO A 96 -10.02 -8.63 33.11
CA PRO A 96 -9.16 -9.74 33.52
C PRO A 96 -9.56 -11.06 32.84
N THR A 97 -9.57 -11.11 31.52
CA THR A 97 -9.85 -12.32 30.74
C THR A 97 -8.92 -12.46 29.55
N HIS A 98 -8.56 -13.71 29.25
CA HIS A 98 -7.85 -14.08 28.02
C HIS A 98 -8.78 -14.67 26.97
N GLU A 99 -10.08 -14.75 27.25
CA GLU A 99 -11.06 -15.24 26.29
C GLU A 99 -11.21 -14.27 25.10
N ARG A 100 -11.74 -14.79 24.00
CA ARG A 100 -12.01 -14.04 22.77
C ARG A 100 -13.46 -14.22 22.36
N PHE A 101 -14.06 -13.15 21.84
CA PHE A 101 -15.46 -13.05 21.50
C PHE A 101 -15.66 -12.76 20.02
N ASP A 102 -16.76 -13.28 19.46
CA ASP A 102 -17.21 -12.95 18.10
C ASP A 102 -17.78 -11.53 18.05
N GLY A 103 -18.32 -11.06 19.18
CA GLY A 103 -18.80 -9.70 19.36
C GLY A 103 -18.41 -9.09 20.71
N VAL A 104 -18.15 -7.79 20.73
CA VAL A 104 -18.02 -7.00 21.96
C VAL A 104 -18.98 -5.82 21.87
N ILE A 105 -19.70 -5.56 22.95
CA ILE A 105 -20.51 -4.36 23.13
C ILE A 105 -19.86 -3.47 24.17
N CYS A 106 -19.81 -2.17 23.88
CA CYS A 106 -19.36 -1.14 24.82
C CYS A 106 -20.38 -0.01 24.83
N SER A 107 -21.46 -0.19 25.60
CA SER A 107 -22.63 0.71 25.61
C SER A 107 -22.46 1.76 26.70
N ALA A 108 -22.26 3.02 26.31
CA ALA A 108 -22.19 4.14 27.25
C ALA A 108 -21.13 3.98 28.37
N VAL A 109 -19.94 3.45 28.04
CA VAL A 109 -18.85 3.24 29.01
C VAL A 109 -17.61 4.11 28.75
N LEU A 110 -17.16 4.26 27.50
CA LEU A 110 -15.84 4.84 27.21
C LEU A 110 -15.67 6.29 27.66
N MET A 111 -16.74 7.09 27.68
CA MET A 111 -16.73 8.47 28.18
C MET A 111 -16.30 8.58 29.64
N HIS A 112 -16.42 7.49 30.41
CA HIS A 112 -16.04 7.44 31.81
C HIS A 112 -14.56 7.06 32.03
N ILE A 113 -13.81 6.80 30.96
CA ILE A 113 -12.38 6.47 31.03
C ILE A 113 -11.57 7.76 31.05
N PRO A 114 -10.69 7.98 32.04
CA PRO A 114 -9.88 9.19 32.13
C PRO A 114 -9.02 9.45 30.89
N ALA A 115 -8.70 10.74 30.68
CA ALA A 115 -7.76 11.15 29.65
C ALA A 115 -6.41 10.46 29.86
N GLY A 116 -5.78 10.01 28.77
CA GLY A 116 -4.56 9.20 28.81
C GLY A 116 -4.78 7.69 28.88
N GLN A 117 -5.94 7.20 29.32
CA GLN A 117 -6.25 5.75 29.38
C GLN A 117 -7.16 5.26 28.25
N GLN A 118 -7.64 6.16 27.39
CA GLN A 118 -8.56 5.84 26.30
C GLN A 118 -7.94 4.84 25.30
N LEU A 119 -6.68 5.05 24.91
CA LEU A 119 -6.00 4.16 23.98
C LEU A 119 -5.87 2.74 24.54
N GLU A 120 -5.49 2.61 25.82
CA GLU A 120 -5.41 1.32 26.51
C GLU A 120 -6.78 0.63 26.56
N ALA A 121 -7.86 1.38 26.78
CA ALA A 121 -9.21 0.85 26.75
C ALA A 121 -9.59 0.33 25.34
N PHE A 122 -9.26 1.05 24.28
CA PHE A 122 -9.47 0.56 22.91
C PHE A 122 -8.62 -0.67 22.60
N VAL A 123 -7.37 -0.72 23.04
CA VAL A 123 -6.50 -1.90 22.89
C VAL A 123 -7.10 -3.10 23.62
N ASN A 124 -7.62 -2.91 24.83
CA ASN A 124 -8.27 -3.98 25.60
C ASN A 124 -9.54 -4.47 24.89
N LEU A 125 -10.41 -3.57 24.40
CA LEU A 125 -11.60 -3.92 23.59
C LEU A 125 -11.22 -4.69 22.31
N ARG A 126 -10.21 -4.23 21.58
CA ARG A 126 -9.70 -4.89 20.36
C ARG A 126 -9.09 -6.26 20.66
N ASN A 127 -8.45 -6.43 21.81
CA ASN A 127 -7.85 -7.70 22.22
C ASN A 127 -8.90 -8.72 22.70
N LEU A 128 -10.10 -8.28 23.09
CA LEU A 128 -11.21 -9.18 23.41
C LEU A 128 -11.85 -9.80 22.16
N LEU A 129 -11.64 -9.23 20.98
CA LEU A 129 -12.21 -9.73 19.72
C LEU A 129 -11.34 -10.82 19.09
N LYS A 130 -12.01 -11.84 18.55
CA LYS A 130 -11.43 -12.74 17.54
C LYS A 130 -11.13 -11.96 16.25
N ALA A 131 -10.29 -12.52 15.38
CA ALA A 131 -10.16 -12.00 14.01
C ALA A 131 -11.53 -12.05 13.30
N GLY A 132 -11.92 -10.96 12.64
CA GLY A 132 -13.26 -10.79 12.05
C GLY A 132 -14.38 -10.53 13.07
N GLY A 133 -14.08 -10.50 14.37
CA GLY A 133 -15.06 -10.17 15.41
C GLY A 133 -15.44 -8.69 15.38
N ARG A 134 -16.64 -8.35 15.85
CA ARG A 134 -17.19 -6.99 15.73
C ARG A 134 -17.33 -6.26 17.07
N LEU A 135 -17.01 -4.97 17.09
CA LEU A 135 -17.22 -4.07 18.21
C LEU A 135 -18.42 -3.17 17.91
N LEU A 136 -19.47 -3.28 18.71
CA LEU A 136 -20.61 -2.35 18.69
C LEU A 136 -20.51 -1.44 19.91
N MET A 137 -20.50 -0.12 19.72
CA MET A 137 -20.31 0.80 20.82
C MET A 137 -21.19 2.04 20.69
N SER A 138 -21.48 2.67 21.84
CA SER A 138 -22.17 3.96 21.90
C SER A 138 -21.37 4.98 22.70
N VAL A 139 -21.27 6.19 22.15
CA VAL A 139 -20.65 7.35 22.80
C VAL A 139 -21.58 8.57 22.67
N PRO A 140 -21.54 9.52 23.62
CA PRO A 140 -22.38 10.71 23.51
C PRO A 140 -21.95 11.54 22.30
N ALA A 141 -22.92 12.02 21.52
CA ALA A 141 -22.73 12.97 20.44
C ALA A 141 -22.89 14.42 20.94
N ALA A 142 -23.73 14.65 21.95
CA ALA A 142 -23.89 15.94 22.61
C ALA A 142 -24.16 15.75 24.11
N ARG A 143 -23.57 16.64 24.94
CA ARG A 143 -23.70 16.68 26.40
C ARG A 143 -23.54 18.12 26.90
N ASP A 144 -24.57 18.93 26.68
CA ASP A 144 -24.58 20.35 27.04
C ASP A 144 -24.65 20.59 28.57
N ASP A 145 -24.83 19.53 29.35
CA ASP A 145 -25.00 19.54 30.80
C ASP A 145 -23.70 19.34 31.60
N LEU A 146 -22.54 19.37 30.95
CA LEU A 146 -21.24 19.12 31.58
C LEU A 146 -20.53 20.41 32.03
N ASP A 147 -19.78 20.33 33.13
CA ASP A 147 -18.89 21.39 33.58
C ASP A 147 -17.56 21.43 32.79
N ALA A 148 -16.67 22.36 33.17
CA ALA A 148 -15.37 22.54 32.51
C ALA A 148 -14.40 21.35 32.65
N ASP A 149 -14.64 20.48 33.63
CA ASP A 149 -13.87 19.25 33.86
C ASP A 149 -14.57 18.01 33.24
N PHE A 150 -15.56 18.25 32.37
CA PHE A 150 -16.37 17.25 31.70
C PHE A 150 -17.15 16.36 32.68
N ARG A 151 -17.63 16.92 33.80
CA ARG A 151 -18.46 16.21 34.77
C ARG A 151 -19.91 16.66 34.74
N ASP A 152 -20.82 15.73 34.97
CA ASP A 152 -22.22 16.06 35.18
C ASP A 152 -22.48 16.57 36.61
N ALA A 153 -23.70 17.03 36.88
CA ALA A 153 -24.10 17.52 38.20
C ALA A 153 -24.03 16.45 39.33
N GLN A 154 -23.77 15.19 39.01
CA GLN A 154 -23.56 14.10 39.98
C GLN A 154 -22.07 13.71 40.10
N GLY A 155 -21.17 14.46 39.46
CA GLY A 155 -19.73 14.28 39.51
C GLY A 155 -19.20 13.15 38.62
N ARG A 156 -20.02 12.55 37.75
CA ARG A 156 -19.59 11.51 36.80
C ARG A 156 -18.83 12.14 35.64
N LEU A 157 -17.72 11.55 35.26
CA LEU A 157 -16.89 11.96 34.12
C LEU A 157 -17.54 11.58 32.79
N PHE A 158 -17.58 12.49 31.83
CA PHE A 158 -18.06 12.28 30.48
C PHE A 158 -17.14 12.97 29.48
N LEU A 159 -15.98 12.37 29.22
CA LEU A 159 -15.05 12.95 28.24
C LEU A 159 -15.70 13.01 26.84
N PRO A 160 -15.52 14.12 26.12
CA PRO A 160 -15.96 14.24 24.73
C PRO A 160 -15.32 13.16 23.86
N MET A 161 -16.18 12.49 23.10
CA MET A 161 -15.82 11.36 22.24
C MET A 161 -16.42 11.57 20.84
N GLU A 162 -15.92 12.58 20.14
CA GLU A 162 -16.28 12.85 18.75
C GLU A 162 -16.16 11.58 17.90
N ALA A 163 -17.18 11.29 17.09
CA ALA A 163 -17.25 10.03 16.34
C ALA A 163 -16.02 9.83 15.45
N ASP A 164 -15.53 10.88 14.79
CA ASP A 164 -14.34 10.82 13.94
C ASP A 164 -13.06 10.54 14.75
N ARG A 165 -12.97 11.05 15.97
CA ARG A 165 -11.84 10.75 16.88
C ARG A 165 -11.88 9.29 17.33
N VAL A 166 -13.07 8.77 17.66
CA VAL A 166 -13.26 7.35 17.99
C VAL A 166 -12.90 6.45 16.82
N ARG A 167 -13.37 6.81 15.63
CA ARG A 167 -13.05 6.13 14.37
C ARG A 167 -11.54 6.09 14.15
N LEU A 168 -10.85 7.23 14.23
CA LEU A 168 -9.40 7.30 14.04
C LEU A 168 -8.65 6.38 15.01
N LEU A 169 -8.97 6.43 16.31
CA LEU A 169 -8.32 5.59 17.32
C LEU A 169 -8.58 4.10 17.10
N SER A 170 -9.81 3.75 16.70
CA SER A 170 -10.17 2.37 16.39
C SER A 170 -9.45 1.88 15.13
N GLU A 171 -9.42 2.68 14.07
CA GLU A 171 -8.75 2.35 12.82
C GLU A 171 -7.23 2.18 13.00
N GLN A 172 -6.58 3.01 13.81
CA GLN A 172 -5.16 2.84 14.16
C GLN A 172 -4.86 1.50 14.85
N LEU A 173 -5.86 0.86 15.44
CA LEU A 173 -5.74 -0.44 16.10
C LEU A 173 -6.23 -1.61 15.23
N GLY A 174 -6.52 -1.37 13.94
CA GLY A 174 -6.99 -2.38 13.00
C GLY A 174 -8.48 -2.72 13.15
N LEU A 175 -9.29 -1.82 13.73
CA LEU A 175 -10.75 -1.91 13.69
C LEU A 175 -11.26 -1.09 12.49
N VAL A 176 -11.90 -1.74 11.53
CA VAL A 176 -12.46 -1.08 10.34
C VAL A 176 -13.90 -0.69 10.61
N LEU A 177 -14.27 0.57 10.37
CA LEU A 177 -15.65 1.03 10.53
C LEU A 177 -16.55 0.37 9.46
N ILE A 178 -17.62 -0.30 9.90
CA ILE A 178 -18.67 -0.83 9.04
C ILE A 178 -19.78 0.20 8.87
N SER A 179 -20.29 0.71 9.99
CA SER A 179 -21.46 1.60 10.02
C SER A 179 -21.40 2.59 11.18
N GLN A 180 -22.03 3.75 10.98
CA GLN A 180 -22.24 4.78 12.00
C GLN A 180 -23.70 5.25 11.97
N PHE A 181 -24.29 5.44 13.14
CA PHE A 181 -25.65 5.97 13.31
C PHE A 181 -25.67 7.04 14.40
N THR A 182 -26.57 8.01 14.28
CA THR A 182 -26.85 8.98 15.34
C THR A 182 -28.28 8.78 15.83
N THR A 183 -28.46 8.69 17.15
CA THR A 183 -29.76 8.47 17.79
C THR A 183 -30.04 9.49 18.89
N GLN A 184 -31.32 9.72 19.17
CA GLN A 184 -31.74 10.50 20.34
C GLN A 184 -31.56 9.66 21.62
N ASP A 185 -31.46 10.33 22.77
CA ASP A 185 -31.34 9.67 24.07
C ASP A 185 -32.58 8.85 24.44
N SER A 186 -32.40 7.54 24.67
CA SER A 186 -33.52 6.65 25.04
C SER A 186 -34.12 6.95 26.42
N LEU A 187 -33.41 7.71 27.26
CA LEU A 187 -33.91 8.18 28.56
C LEU A 187 -34.62 9.55 28.45
N GLY A 188 -34.74 10.11 27.24
CA GLY A 188 -35.49 11.34 26.97
C GLY A 188 -34.85 12.62 27.51
N ARG A 189 -33.54 12.63 27.78
CA ARG A 189 -32.85 13.83 28.25
C ARG A 189 -32.65 14.83 27.10
N GLY A 190 -33.17 16.04 27.26
CA GLY A 190 -32.96 17.13 26.31
C GLY A 190 -31.48 17.49 26.16
N GLY A 191 -31.03 17.81 24.95
CA GLY A 191 -29.63 18.13 24.66
C GLY A 191 -28.68 16.93 24.61
N VAL A 192 -29.17 15.70 24.78
CA VAL A 192 -28.37 14.47 24.73
C VAL A 192 -28.69 13.69 23.46
N SER A 193 -27.65 13.38 22.69
CA SER A 193 -27.71 12.47 21.54
C SER A 193 -26.53 11.53 21.55
N TRP A 194 -26.59 10.46 20.76
CA TRP A 194 -25.64 9.36 20.80
C TRP A 194 -25.15 8.98 19.41
N ASN A 195 -23.86 8.68 19.31
CA ASN A 195 -23.28 8.00 18.16
C ASN A 195 -23.19 6.51 18.46
N ILE A 196 -23.67 5.68 17.54
CA ILE A 196 -23.53 4.23 17.55
C ILE A 196 -22.57 3.86 16.43
N LEU A 197 -21.49 3.19 16.78
CA LEU A 197 -20.42 2.83 15.86
C LEU A 197 -20.26 1.31 15.85
N LEU A 198 -20.20 0.74 14.65
CA LEU A 198 -19.95 -0.68 14.42
C LEU A 198 -18.62 -0.84 13.70
N PHE A 199 -17.68 -1.53 14.34
CA PHE A 199 -16.38 -1.87 13.78
C PHE A 199 -16.20 -3.37 13.63
N GLU A 200 -15.33 -3.77 12.71
CA GLU A 200 -14.82 -5.13 12.58
C GLU A 200 -13.32 -5.16 12.84
N LYS A 201 -12.87 -6.10 13.67
CA LYS A 201 -11.47 -6.38 13.84
C LYS A 201 -10.96 -7.01 12.56
N SER A 202 -10.17 -6.24 11.82
CA SER A 202 -9.30 -6.77 10.77
C SER A 202 -8.56 -7.98 11.34
N ALA A 203 -8.47 -9.07 10.58
CA ALA A 203 -7.52 -10.13 10.92
C ALA A 203 -6.16 -9.45 11.18
N GLU A 204 -5.54 -9.73 12.34
CA GLU A 204 -4.35 -8.99 12.75
C GLU A 204 -3.30 -9.11 11.63
N HIS A 205 -2.80 -7.96 11.14
CA HIS A 205 -1.91 -7.78 9.96
C HIS A 205 -2.57 -7.55 8.59
N ASN A 206 -3.89 -7.35 8.45
CA ASN A 206 -4.52 -7.22 7.13
C ASN A 206 -4.57 -5.83 6.48
N ARG A 207 -4.02 -4.76 7.08
CA ARG A 207 -3.89 -3.50 6.32
C ARG A 207 -2.64 -3.59 5.44
N PRO A 208 -2.77 -3.43 4.11
CA PRO A 208 -1.63 -3.47 3.20
C PRO A 208 -0.45 -2.58 3.63
N LEU A 209 -0.73 -1.34 4.04
CA LEU A 209 0.31 -0.40 4.48
C LEU A 209 1.05 -0.87 5.73
N ASP A 210 0.36 -1.44 6.72
CA ASP A 210 0.99 -1.93 7.95
C ASP A 210 1.93 -3.12 7.65
N ARG A 211 1.57 -3.97 6.68
CA ARG A 211 2.42 -5.07 6.21
C ARG A 211 3.69 -4.52 5.54
N ILE A 212 3.54 -3.56 4.62
CA ILE A 212 4.68 -2.90 3.95
C ILE A 212 5.56 -2.20 4.99
N GLU A 213 4.96 -1.46 5.93
CA GLU A 213 5.68 -0.76 6.98
C GLU A 213 6.43 -1.72 7.92
N SER A 214 5.83 -2.86 8.25
CA SER A 214 6.48 -3.90 9.05
C SER A 214 7.75 -4.42 8.38
N VAL A 215 7.74 -4.62 7.05
CA VAL A 215 8.94 -4.99 6.28
C VAL A 215 9.98 -3.87 6.31
N LEU A 216 9.52 -2.62 6.19
CA LEU A 216 10.38 -1.44 6.22
C LEU A 216 10.98 -1.19 7.61
N LYS A 217 10.32 -1.54 8.71
CA LYS A 217 10.76 -1.19 10.08
C LYS A 217 11.33 -2.38 10.87
N HIS A 218 10.65 -3.51 10.89
CA HIS A 218 10.85 -4.57 11.87
C HIS A 218 11.58 -5.81 11.33
N ASP A 219 11.58 -6.01 10.02
CA ASP A 219 12.22 -7.16 9.41
C ASP A 219 13.75 -7.13 9.56
N LYS A 220 14.38 -8.29 9.78
CA LYS A 220 15.85 -8.39 9.90
C LYS A 220 16.48 -8.08 8.55
N LYS A 221 16.92 -6.83 8.38
CA LYS A 221 17.58 -6.34 7.16
C LYS A 221 19.03 -6.82 7.07
N VAL A 222 19.21 -8.10 6.74
CA VAL A 222 20.53 -8.70 6.50
C VAL A 222 21.07 -8.43 5.09
N ALA A 223 20.19 -8.01 4.16
CA ALA A 223 20.53 -7.65 2.79
C ALA A 223 19.50 -6.67 2.19
N THR A 224 19.84 -6.04 1.05
CA THR A 224 19.00 -5.04 0.36
C THR A 224 17.90 -5.65 -0.52
N TYR A 225 17.94 -6.95 -0.79
CA TYR A 225 17.02 -7.60 -1.74
C TYR A 225 15.53 -7.51 -1.40
N LYS A 226 15.15 -7.32 -0.13
CA LYS A 226 13.73 -7.14 0.26
C LYS A 226 13.24 -5.76 -0.21
N LEU A 227 14.09 -4.75 -0.07
CA LEU A 227 13.80 -3.40 -0.56
C LEU A 227 13.77 -3.40 -2.10
N ALA A 228 14.64 -4.17 -2.75
CA ALA A 228 14.62 -4.36 -4.19
C ALA A 228 13.33 -5.02 -4.69
N LEU A 229 12.82 -6.02 -3.96
CA LEU A 229 11.55 -6.67 -4.31
C LEU A 229 10.36 -5.71 -4.16
N LEU A 230 10.26 -4.99 -3.04
CA LEU A 230 9.20 -4.01 -2.84
C LEU A 230 9.27 -2.86 -3.86
N ARG A 231 10.48 -2.42 -4.22
CA ARG A 231 10.69 -1.41 -5.28
C ARG A 231 10.20 -1.94 -6.62
N ALA A 232 10.52 -3.19 -6.95
CA ALA A 232 10.04 -3.83 -8.18
C ALA A 232 8.50 -3.88 -8.23
N PHE A 233 7.82 -4.14 -7.11
CA PHE A 233 6.35 -4.09 -7.07
C PHE A 233 5.81 -2.67 -7.30
N CYS A 234 6.44 -1.65 -6.71
CA CYS A 234 6.06 -0.26 -6.95
C CYS A 234 6.26 0.12 -8.42
N ASP A 235 7.43 -0.19 -8.98
CA ASP A 235 7.76 0.15 -10.36
C ASP A 235 6.89 -0.61 -11.36
N MET A 236 6.53 -1.87 -11.09
CA MET A 236 5.58 -2.62 -11.91
C MET A 236 4.15 -2.10 -11.78
N ALA A 237 3.72 -1.69 -10.59
CA ALA A 237 2.39 -1.09 -10.40
C ALA A 237 2.26 0.24 -11.15
N ASP A 238 3.32 1.05 -11.10
CA ASP A 238 3.44 2.30 -11.83
C ASP A 238 3.45 2.04 -13.35
N ARG A 239 4.38 1.22 -13.85
CA ARG A 239 4.62 1.07 -15.30
C ARG A 239 3.60 0.14 -15.98
N ASP A 240 3.30 -1.02 -15.39
CA ASP A 240 2.86 -2.20 -16.15
C ASP A 240 1.73 -3.00 -15.47
N ALA A 241 0.58 -2.39 -15.17
CA ALA A 241 -0.58 -3.12 -14.63
C ALA A 241 -1.11 -4.23 -15.56
N GLY A 242 -0.75 -4.19 -16.85
CA GLY A 242 -1.01 -5.25 -17.84
C GLY A 242 0.01 -6.39 -17.84
N ALA A 243 1.18 -6.23 -17.21
CA ALA A 243 2.24 -7.26 -17.13
C ALA A 243 2.07 -8.22 -15.95
N VAL A 244 0.98 -8.08 -15.19
CA VAL A 244 0.63 -8.98 -14.09
C VAL A 244 -0.63 -9.78 -14.41
N SER A 245 -0.70 -10.99 -13.86
CA SER A 245 -1.84 -11.90 -14.05
C SER A 245 -2.77 -11.83 -12.84
N TRP A 246 -3.99 -11.33 -13.03
CA TRP A 246 -5.03 -11.39 -12.00
C TRP A 246 -5.58 -12.81 -11.88
N LEU A 247 -5.46 -13.40 -10.69
CA LEU A 247 -5.88 -14.77 -10.41
C LEU A 247 -7.20 -14.74 -9.63
N GLY A 248 -8.16 -15.57 -10.03
CA GLY A 248 -9.51 -15.63 -9.41
C GLY A 248 -9.53 -16.13 -7.96
N ASN A 249 -8.37 -16.45 -7.38
CA ASN A 249 -8.19 -16.90 -6.01
C ASN A 249 -7.74 -15.78 -5.05
N GLY A 250 -7.83 -14.50 -5.46
CA GLY A 250 -7.48 -13.35 -4.62
C GLY A 250 -6.02 -12.92 -4.71
N TYR A 251 -5.29 -13.40 -5.72
CA TYR A 251 -3.87 -13.08 -5.94
C TYR A 251 -3.63 -12.37 -7.28
N VAL A 252 -2.53 -11.63 -7.34
CA VAL A 252 -1.93 -11.04 -8.53
C VAL A 252 -0.55 -11.69 -8.72
N GLY A 253 -0.32 -12.27 -9.89
CA GLY A 253 0.92 -12.97 -10.22
C GLY A 253 1.85 -12.14 -11.08
N MET A 254 3.10 -11.99 -10.66
CA MET A 254 4.15 -11.25 -11.37
C MET A 254 5.19 -12.22 -11.96
N PRO A 255 5.54 -12.10 -13.24
CA PRO A 255 6.60 -12.90 -13.83
C PRO A 255 7.93 -12.68 -13.09
N VAL A 256 8.57 -13.77 -12.63
CA VAL A 256 9.89 -13.68 -11.98
C VAL A 256 10.92 -13.00 -12.86
N GLN A 257 10.85 -13.22 -14.17
CA GLN A 257 11.76 -12.60 -15.12
C GLN A 257 11.65 -11.07 -15.12
N ALA A 258 10.43 -10.52 -15.12
CA ALA A 258 10.21 -9.07 -15.06
C ALA A 258 10.77 -8.45 -13.76
N LEU A 259 10.60 -9.15 -12.63
CA LEU A 259 11.20 -8.73 -11.36
C LEU A 259 12.74 -8.80 -11.39
N ALA A 260 13.31 -9.80 -12.05
CA ALA A 260 14.76 -9.94 -12.21
C ALA A 260 15.36 -8.85 -13.11
N GLU A 261 14.64 -8.43 -14.15
CA GLU A 261 15.01 -7.29 -15.01
C GLU A 261 15.01 -5.97 -14.22
N CYS A 262 14.01 -5.76 -13.37
CA CYS A 262 14.00 -4.64 -12.42
C CYS A 262 15.24 -4.66 -11.52
N TRP A 263 15.58 -5.82 -10.96
CA TRP A 263 16.79 -5.96 -10.14
C TRP A 263 18.08 -5.71 -10.92
N LEU A 264 18.17 -6.18 -12.16
CA LEU A 264 19.31 -5.88 -13.02
C LEU A 264 19.49 -4.37 -13.14
N HIS A 265 18.40 -3.64 -13.39
CA HIS A 265 18.39 -2.19 -13.46
C HIS A 265 18.84 -1.52 -12.15
N TYR A 266 18.30 -1.95 -11.00
CA TYR A 266 18.62 -1.32 -9.70
C TYR A 266 20.05 -1.58 -9.24
N TYR A 267 20.56 -2.79 -9.47
CA TYR A 267 21.86 -3.20 -8.97
C TYR A 267 22.99 -2.80 -9.91
N TRP A 268 22.76 -2.64 -11.21
CA TRP A 268 23.80 -2.24 -12.17
C TRP A 268 24.58 -1.00 -11.74
N PRO A 269 23.96 0.18 -11.47
CA PRO A 269 24.70 1.38 -11.09
C PRO A 269 25.46 1.22 -9.77
N LEU A 270 24.93 0.41 -8.83
CA LEU A 270 25.59 0.12 -7.56
C LEU A 270 26.85 -0.75 -7.73
N MET A 271 26.84 -1.69 -8.68
CA MET A 271 27.97 -2.60 -8.95
C MET A 271 28.99 -2.00 -9.91
N ALA A 272 28.55 -1.11 -10.80
CA ALA A 272 29.42 -0.39 -11.72
C ALA A 272 30.10 0.84 -11.08
N ALA A 273 29.69 1.20 -9.86
CA ALA A 273 30.30 2.29 -9.10
C ALA A 273 31.81 2.04 -8.88
N PRO A 274 32.64 3.10 -8.90
CA PRO A 274 34.09 2.98 -8.65
C PRO A 274 34.43 2.54 -7.22
N LEU A 275 33.45 2.52 -6.33
CA LEU A 275 33.55 2.15 -4.93
C LEU A 275 32.63 0.96 -4.63
N HIS A 276 33.08 0.05 -3.77
CA HIS A 276 32.34 -1.18 -3.44
C HIS A 276 31.16 -0.88 -2.52
N ILE A 277 29.95 -0.71 -3.09
CA ILE A 277 28.73 -0.46 -2.31
C ILE A 277 28.14 -1.80 -1.81
N PRO A 278 28.18 -2.10 -0.50
CA PRO A 278 27.72 -3.38 0.04
C PRO A 278 26.19 -3.52 -0.01
N GLN A 279 25.71 -4.70 -0.39
CA GLN A 279 24.28 -5.06 -0.46
C GLN A 279 23.86 -6.06 0.63
N SER A 280 24.79 -6.50 1.47
CA SER A 280 24.53 -7.29 2.68
C SER A 280 25.60 -7.02 3.73
N ASN A 281 25.36 -7.46 4.96
CA ASN A 281 26.32 -7.36 6.06
C ASN A 281 27.61 -8.19 5.86
N ILE A 282 27.60 -9.12 4.91
CA ILE A 282 28.74 -9.97 4.54
C ILE A 282 29.33 -9.59 3.17
N ASP A 283 28.90 -8.48 2.59
CA ASP A 283 29.31 -8.02 1.25
C ASP A 283 30.51 -7.05 1.33
N ALA A 284 31.57 -7.42 2.02
CA ALA A 284 32.81 -6.65 2.04
C ALA A 284 33.69 -6.96 0.81
N PRO A 285 34.61 -6.05 0.40
CA PRO A 285 35.61 -6.34 -0.62
C PRO A 285 36.38 -7.62 -0.31
N GLY A 286 36.45 -8.56 -1.27
CA GLY A 286 37.12 -9.85 -1.07
C GLY A 286 36.35 -10.86 -0.19
N SER A 287 35.08 -10.61 0.12
CA SER A 287 34.23 -11.55 0.87
C SER A 287 34.15 -12.92 0.17
N SER A 288 34.16 -13.98 0.97
CA SER A 288 33.95 -15.36 0.49
C SER A 288 32.48 -15.69 0.21
N LYS A 289 31.55 -14.84 0.63
CA LYS A 289 30.09 -15.03 0.47
C LYS A 289 29.37 -13.71 0.14
N PRO A 290 29.70 -13.05 -0.98
CA PRO A 290 28.93 -11.90 -1.43
C PRO A 290 27.49 -12.30 -1.81
N PRO A 291 26.59 -11.34 -2.03
CA PRO A 291 25.29 -11.61 -2.64
C PRO A 291 25.45 -12.48 -3.90
N ALA A 292 24.63 -13.51 -4.04
CA ALA A 292 24.82 -14.55 -5.05
C ALA A 292 24.91 -14.03 -6.50
N PHE A 293 24.25 -12.90 -6.79
CA PHE A 293 24.27 -12.26 -8.11
C PHE A 293 25.48 -11.35 -8.36
N ARG A 294 26.23 -10.94 -7.33
CA ARG A 294 27.29 -9.92 -7.45
C ARG A 294 28.31 -10.30 -8.52
N GLN A 295 28.89 -11.50 -8.43
CA GLN A 295 29.93 -11.94 -9.36
C GLN A 295 29.42 -12.01 -10.80
N ALA A 296 28.21 -12.53 -11.02
CA ALA A 296 27.62 -12.63 -12.35
C ALA A 296 27.36 -11.24 -12.95
N LEU A 297 26.85 -10.31 -12.15
CA LEU A 297 26.57 -8.94 -12.56
C LEU A 297 27.86 -8.14 -12.82
N GLU A 298 28.87 -8.23 -11.96
CA GLU A 298 30.16 -7.58 -12.19
C GLU A 298 30.85 -8.12 -13.44
N GLN A 299 30.73 -9.42 -13.73
CA GLN A 299 31.25 -9.99 -14.98
C GLN A 299 30.49 -9.45 -16.20
N LEU A 300 29.17 -9.32 -16.11
CA LEU A 300 28.35 -8.72 -17.17
C LEU A 300 28.78 -7.28 -17.44
N ILE A 301 28.93 -6.48 -16.38
CA ILE A 301 29.36 -5.08 -16.46
C ILE A 301 30.75 -4.99 -17.12
N ARG A 302 31.72 -5.82 -16.70
CA ARG A 302 33.06 -5.84 -17.29
C ARG A 302 33.04 -6.14 -18.78
N LEU A 303 32.27 -7.15 -19.20
CA LEU A 303 32.14 -7.50 -20.62
C LEU A 303 31.49 -6.36 -21.41
N ALA A 304 30.47 -5.73 -20.84
CA ALA A 304 29.78 -4.63 -21.50
C ALA A 304 30.69 -3.41 -21.61
N GLN A 305 31.52 -3.15 -20.59
CA GLN A 305 32.49 -2.06 -20.61
C GLN A 305 33.61 -2.29 -21.64
N ALA A 306 34.03 -3.55 -21.81
CA ALA A 306 35.01 -3.90 -22.83
C ALA A 306 34.47 -3.68 -24.26
N GLU A 307 33.16 -3.87 -24.47
CA GLU A 307 32.50 -3.70 -25.76
C GLU A 307 32.13 -2.24 -26.05
N TYR A 308 31.59 -1.53 -25.06
CA TYR A 308 30.91 -0.24 -25.25
C TYR A 308 31.62 0.96 -24.59
N GLY A 309 32.76 0.76 -23.93
CA GLY A 309 33.48 1.78 -23.18
C GLY A 309 33.16 1.78 -21.68
N THR A 310 33.82 2.63 -20.90
CA THR A 310 33.86 2.51 -19.43
C THR A 310 32.77 3.26 -18.67
N ASP A 311 32.02 4.16 -19.32
CA ASP A 311 30.97 4.93 -18.68
C ASP A 311 29.77 4.02 -18.30
N PRO A 312 29.45 3.85 -17.01
CA PRO A 312 28.46 2.88 -16.56
C PRO A 312 27.04 3.07 -17.13
N VAL A 313 26.63 4.32 -17.35
CA VAL A 313 25.29 4.66 -17.83
C VAL A 313 25.20 4.37 -19.32
N VAL A 314 26.23 4.76 -20.07
CA VAL A 314 26.38 4.46 -21.50
C VAL A 314 26.39 2.95 -21.72
N THR A 315 27.21 2.23 -20.95
CA THR A 315 27.36 0.78 -21.07
C THR A 315 26.06 0.05 -20.80
N TYR A 316 25.34 0.43 -19.74
CA TYR A 316 24.03 -0.16 -19.42
C TYR A 316 23.06 0.03 -20.58
N SER A 317 22.89 1.28 -21.03
CA SER A 317 21.93 1.64 -22.07
C SER A 317 22.21 0.90 -23.38
N LEU A 318 23.47 0.82 -23.82
CA LEU A 318 23.86 0.09 -25.02
C LEU A 318 23.70 -1.42 -24.89
N CYS A 319 24.02 -1.99 -23.72
CA CYS A 319 23.80 -3.41 -23.44
C CYS A 319 22.31 -3.76 -23.50
N MET A 320 21.45 -2.97 -22.86
CA MET A 320 20.00 -3.18 -22.87
C MET A 320 19.42 -2.96 -24.27
N LEU A 321 19.87 -1.96 -25.02
CA LEU A 321 19.45 -1.74 -26.40
C LEU A 321 19.85 -2.90 -27.32
N GLY A 322 21.10 -3.39 -27.20
CA GLY A 322 21.56 -4.57 -27.93
C GLY A 322 20.72 -5.80 -27.59
N TRP A 323 20.31 -5.95 -26.33
CA TRP A 323 19.45 -7.05 -25.90
C TRP A 323 18.06 -6.95 -26.52
N LYS A 324 17.42 -5.77 -26.44
CA LYS A 324 16.13 -5.48 -27.09
C LYS A 324 16.18 -5.74 -28.61
N LYS A 325 17.29 -5.41 -29.26
CA LYS A 325 17.52 -5.64 -30.70
C LYS A 325 17.87 -7.09 -31.06
N ASN A 326 18.03 -7.97 -30.08
CA ASN A 326 18.58 -9.32 -30.27
C ASN A 326 19.92 -9.30 -31.04
N ASN A 327 20.75 -8.30 -30.75
CA ASN A 327 22.03 -8.04 -31.42
C ASN A 327 23.18 -7.87 -30.41
N LEU A 328 23.07 -8.50 -29.24
CA LEU A 328 24.19 -8.56 -28.31
C LEU A 328 25.27 -9.50 -28.85
N PRO A 329 26.57 -9.16 -28.67
CA PRO A 329 27.65 -10.11 -28.87
C PRO A 329 27.40 -11.40 -28.07
N SER A 330 27.75 -12.55 -28.65
CA SER A 330 27.38 -13.88 -28.09
C SER A 330 27.82 -14.09 -26.64
N LEU A 331 29.01 -13.62 -26.28
CA LEU A 331 29.55 -13.67 -24.92
C LEU A 331 28.72 -12.81 -23.95
N LEU A 332 28.35 -11.60 -24.37
CA LEU A 332 27.51 -10.68 -23.61
C LEU A 332 26.10 -11.23 -23.42
N ALA A 333 25.47 -11.75 -24.48
CA ALA A 333 24.15 -12.37 -24.43
C ALA A 333 24.12 -13.55 -23.46
N THR A 334 25.15 -14.40 -23.49
CA THR A 334 25.29 -15.56 -22.59
C THR A 334 25.44 -15.12 -21.13
N GLN A 335 26.27 -14.10 -20.88
CA GLN A 335 26.48 -13.57 -19.54
C GLN A 335 25.23 -12.85 -19.00
N LEU A 336 24.49 -12.15 -19.85
CA LEU A 336 23.23 -11.50 -19.48
C LEU A 336 22.19 -12.54 -19.07
N HIS A 337 22.01 -13.60 -19.87
CA HIS A 337 21.10 -14.69 -19.53
C HIS A 337 21.48 -15.37 -18.22
N THR A 338 22.78 -15.62 -18.01
CA THR A 338 23.31 -16.16 -16.75
C THR A 338 22.99 -15.25 -15.57
N THR A 339 23.19 -13.94 -15.72
CA THR A 339 22.94 -12.95 -14.68
C THR A 339 21.45 -12.89 -14.31
N LEU A 340 20.55 -12.83 -15.30
CA LEU A 340 19.10 -12.84 -15.08
C LEU A 340 18.62 -14.12 -14.39
N SER A 341 19.21 -15.28 -14.73
CA SER A 341 18.92 -16.55 -14.07
C SER A 341 19.33 -16.56 -12.60
N VAL A 342 20.52 -16.03 -12.28
CA VAL A 342 21.01 -15.91 -10.89
C VAL A 342 20.17 -14.90 -10.10
N LEU A 343 19.79 -13.77 -10.69
CA LEU A 343 18.88 -12.79 -10.06
C LEU A 343 17.52 -13.43 -9.76
N SER A 344 16.92 -14.10 -10.73
CA SER A 344 15.64 -14.83 -10.58
C SER A 344 15.70 -15.82 -9.42
N ARG A 345 16.75 -16.66 -9.37
CA ARG A 345 16.94 -17.62 -8.28
C ARG A 345 17.13 -16.94 -6.92
N THR A 346 17.90 -15.86 -6.88
CA THR A 346 18.18 -15.13 -5.63
C THR A 346 16.92 -14.46 -5.09
N LEU A 347 16.07 -13.92 -5.97
CA LEU A 347 14.77 -13.35 -5.62
C LEU A 347 13.83 -14.40 -5.01
N ILE A 348 13.75 -15.59 -5.63
CA ILE A 348 12.89 -16.68 -5.15
C ILE A 348 13.39 -17.20 -3.79
N VAL A 349 14.67 -17.61 -3.71
CA VAL A 349 15.23 -18.28 -2.52
C VAL A 349 15.47 -17.29 -1.37
N GLY A 350 15.68 -16.02 -1.69
CA GLY A 350 15.86 -14.95 -0.71
C GLY A 350 14.53 -14.35 -0.27
N PRO A 351 14.18 -13.15 -0.74
CA PRO A 351 13.06 -12.38 -0.20
C PRO A 351 11.71 -13.09 -0.32
N VAL A 352 11.41 -13.78 -1.42
CA VAL A 352 10.08 -14.40 -1.59
C VAL A 352 9.89 -15.59 -0.65
N GLN A 353 10.84 -16.51 -0.56
CA GLN A 353 10.75 -17.66 0.33
C GLN A 353 10.77 -17.26 1.82
N HIS A 354 11.54 -16.24 2.19
CA HIS A 354 11.60 -15.77 3.58
C HIS A 354 10.42 -14.88 3.97
N ALA A 355 9.83 -14.13 3.03
CA ALA A 355 8.62 -13.34 3.27
C ALA A 355 7.33 -14.19 3.27
N ALA A 356 7.37 -15.40 2.69
CA ALA A 356 6.26 -16.36 2.76
C ALA A 356 5.94 -16.81 4.21
N GLN A 357 6.88 -16.69 5.15
CA GLN A 357 6.64 -16.95 6.58
C GLN A 357 5.81 -15.84 7.27
N GLY A 358 5.61 -14.70 6.62
CA GLY A 358 4.80 -13.58 7.09
C GLY A 358 3.63 -13.24 6.16
N GLU A 359 3.19 -14.20 5.33
CA GLU A 359 1.96 -14.14 4.51
C GLU A 359 1.86 -12.98 3.49
N MET A 360 2.95 -12.36 3.04
CA MET A 360 2.86 -11.30 2.02
C MET A 360 2.97 -11.78 0.57
N PHE A 361 3.92 -12.69 0.30
CA PHE A 361 4.25 -13.13 -1.06
C PHE A 361 4.53 -14.62 -1.07
N CYS A 362 4.20 -15.32 -2.15
CA CYS A 362 4.63 -16.70 -2.36
C CYS A 362 5.08 -16.93 -3.82
N TYR A 363 5.79 -18.02 -4.08
CA TYR A 363 6.26 -18.37 -5.42
C TYR A 363 5.50 -19.58 -5.96
N ASP A 364 4.80 -19.41 -7.08
CA ASP A 364 4.23 -20.52 -7.83
C ASP A 364 5.23 -21.04 -8.86
N LYS A 365 5.74 -22.25 -8.60
CA LYS A 365 6.70 -22.94 -9.48
C LYS A 365 6.11 -23.31 -10.84
N ALA A 366 4.80 -23.59 -10.92
CA ALA A 366 4.17 -24.07 -12.14
C ALA A 366 4.06 -22.94 -13.17
N SER A 367 3.57 -21.78 -12.73
CA SER A 367 3.43 -20.59 -13.58
C SER A 367 4.67 -19.69 -13.62
N LYS A 368 5.67 -19.93 -12.74
CA LYS A 368 6.85 -19.08 -12.54
C LYS A 368 6.48 -17.64 -12.14
N LEU A 369 5.42 -17.51 -11.34
CA LEU A 369 4.93 -16.23 -10.85
C LEU A 369 5.25 -16.04 -9.36
N VAL A 370 5.60 -14.82 -8.98
CA VAL A 370 5.52 -14.37 -7.59
C VAL A 370 4.10 -13.87 -7.36
N LEU A 371 3.41 -14.47 -6.40
CA LEU A 371 2.02 -14.16 -6.07
C LEU A 371 1.96 -13.15 -4.93
N LEU A 372 1.10 -12.16 -5.10
CA LEU A 372 0.80 -11.08 -4.17
C LEU A 372 -0.69 -11.05 -3.90
N GLU A 373 -1.14 -10.82 -2.67
CA GLU A 373 -2.57 -10.64 -2.42
C GLU A 373 -3.10 -9.36 -3.10
N VAL A 374 -4.34 -9.42 -3.58
CA VAL A 374 -4.97 -8.32 -4.36
C VAL A 374 -5.01 -7.00 -3.59
N ASP A 375 -5.23 -7.03 -2.27
CA ASP A 375 -5.24 -5.83 -1.43
C ASP A 375 -3.86 -5.15 -1.38
N LEU A 376 -2.79 -5.94 -1.30
CA LEU A 376 -1.41 -5.47 -1.28
C LEU A 376 -0.99 -4.93 -2.64
N TRP A 377 -1.39 -5.58 -3.73
CA TRP A 377 -1.20 -5.05 -5.08
C TRP A 377 -1.91 -3.70 -5.27
N ARG A 378 -3.17 -3.61 -4.84
CA ARG A 378 -3.93 -2.36 -4.89
C ARG A 378 -3.22 -1.23 -4.15
N GLU A 379 -2.61 -1.53 -3.00
CA GLU A 379 -1.84 -0.53 -2.26
C GLU A 379 -0.61 -0.05 -3.03
N PHE A 380 0.14 -0.94 -3.70
CA PHE A 380 1.22 -0.51 -4.58
C PHE A 380 0.71 0.33 -5.77
N CYS A 381 -0.46 0.04 -6.33
CA CYS A 381 -1.04 0.88 -7.38
C CYS A 381 -1.46 2.27 -6.88
N LEU A 382 -1.91 2.39 -5.64
CA LEU A 382 -2.42 3.65 -5.08
C LEU A 382 -1.32 4.52 -4.46
N SER A 383 -0.38 3.90 -3.75
CA SER A 383 0.62 4.55 -2.91
C SER A 383 2.06 4.22 -3.33
N GLY A 384 2.25 3.52 -4.46
CA GLY A 384 3.54 2.98 -4.91
C GLY A 384 4.65 4.03 -5.00
N TYR A 385 4.35 5.24 -5.46
CA TYR A 385 5.33 6.31 -5.57
C TYR A 385 5.92 6.73 -4.20
N TRP A 386 5.08 6.93 -3.17
CA TRP A 386 5.54 7.26 -1.82
C TRP A 386 6.34 6.10 -1.19
N ILE A 387 5.85 4.88 -1.42
CA ILE A 387 6.50 3.67 -0.94
C ILE A 387 7.89 3.54 -1.58
N ARG A 388 8.00 3.75 -2.90
CA ARG A 388 9.25 3.74 -3.66
C ARG A 388 10.25 4.74 -3.10
N ASP A 389 9.87 6.00 -2.94
CA ASP A 389 10.80 7.04 -2.46
C ASP A 389 11.30 6.73 -1.05
N SER A 390 10.41 6.20 -0.20
CA SER A 390 10.78 5.70 1.13
C SER A 390 11.76 4.51 1.06
N LEU A 391 11.55 3.58 0.11
CA LEU A 391 12.43 2.42 -0.10
C LEU A 391 13.85 2.84 -0.52
N LEU A 392 13.99 3.83 -1.39
CA LEU A 392 15.31 4.31 -1.85
C LEU A 392 16.14 4.86 -0.68
N LEU A 393 15.54 5.68 0.17
CA LEU A 393 16.21 6.20 1.36
C LEU A 393 16.61 5.07 2.31
N ARG A 394 15.69 4.13 2.59
CA ARG A 394 15.97 2.97 3.47
C ARG A 394 17.04 2.05 2.91
N TRP A 395 17.16 1.94 1.60
CA TRP A 395 18.20 1.17 0.94
C TRP A 395 19.56 1.84 1.11
N ALA A 396 19.66 3.14 0.84
CA ALA A 396 20.88 3.91 1.06
C ALA A 396 21.37 3.83 2.52
N GLU A 397 20.45 3.95 3.49
CA GLU A 397 20.72 3.75 4.92
C GLU A 397 21.22 2.34 5.27
N LEU A 398 20.75 1.33 4.54
CA LEU A 398 21.16 -0.05 4.77
C LEU A 398 22.57 -0.30 4.23
N CYS A 399 22.88 0.21 3.03
CA CYS A 399 24.23 0.20 2.48
C CYS A 399 25.23 0.92 3.41
N GLU A 400 24.86 2.08 3.96
CA GLU A 400 25.68 2.80 4.94
C GLU A 400 25.96 1.94 6.17
N ARG A 401 24.94 1.30 6.74
CA ARG A 401 25.10 0.39 7.88
C ARG A 401 26.00 -0.81 7.56
N PHE A 402 25.85 -1.42 6.39
CA PHE A 402 26.72 -2.53 5.97
C PHE A 402 28.17 -2.09 5.77
N SER A 403 28.39 -0.85 5.35
CA SER A 403 29.71 -0.30 5.11
C SER A 403 30.48 0.08 6.39
N GLN A 404 29.86 0.04 7.58
CA GLN A 404 30.52 0.43 8.84
C GLN A 404 31.82 -0.34 9.14
N ARG A 405 31.98 -1.54 8.57
CA ARG A 405 33.18 -2.38 8.72
C ARG A 405 34.13 -2.32 7.51
N ILE A 406 33.78 -1.52 6.50
CA ILE A 406 34.56 -1.27 5.28
C ILE A 406 35.25 0.08 5.45
N ASN A 407 36.51 0.21 5.02
CA ASN A 407 37.26 1.47 5.08
C ASN A 407 37.62 1.95 3.67
N PRO A 408 37.20 3.17 3.24
CA PRO A 408 36.30 4.08 3.96
C PRO A 408 34.86 3.57 4.01
N ALA A 409 34.15 3.91 5.09
CA ALA A 409 32.72 3.68 5.17
C ALA A 409 31.99 4.56 4.14
N ILE A 410 30.86 4.09 3.63
CA ILE A 410 30.11 4.75 2.56
C ILE A 410 28.88 5.40 3.18
N HIS A 411 28.77 6.72 3.05
CA HIS A 411 27.59 7.44 3.51
C HIS A 411 26.38 7.25 2.60
N ARG A 412 25.17 7.28 3.18
CA ARG A 412 23.92 7.16 2.40
C ARG A 412 23.81 8.19 1.27
N GLY A 413 24.35 9.39 1.46
CA GLY A 413 24.37 10.47 0.46
C GLY A 413 25.24 10.16 -0.77
N VAL A 414 26.18 9.21 -0.65
CA VAL A 414 26.98 8.69 -1.78
C VAL A 414 26.21 7.60 -2.52
N VAL A 415 25.43 6.79 -1.81
CA VAL A 415 24.66 5.67 -2.40
C VAL A 415 23.42 6.17 -3.13
N LEU A 416 22.73 7.16 -2.58
CA LEU A 416 21.43 7.63 -3.07
C LEU A 416 21.44 8.07 -4.55
N PRO A 417 22.45 8.79 -5.07
CA PRO A 417 22.53 9.13 -6.50
C PRO A 417 22.53 7.90 -7.43
N TYR A 418 23.13 6.77 -7.02
CA TYR A 418 23.11 5.54 -7.81
C TYR A 418 21.75 4.82 -7.78
N LEU A 419 20.97 5.02 -6.71
CA LEU A 419 19.64 4.44 -6.57
C LEU A 419 18.55 5.25 -7.31
N ILE A 420 18.73 6.57 -7.36
CA ILE A 420 17.86 7.54 -8.04
C ILE A 420 18.22 7.68 -9.52
N GLN A 421 19.43 7.27 -9.92
CA GLN A 421 20.04 7.62 -11.21
C GLN A 421 19.03 7.52 -12.37
N PRO A 422 18.71 8.65 -13.03
CA PRO A 422 17.81 8.64 -14.18
C PRO A 422 18.48 7.90 -15.34
N GLU A 423 17.69 7.17 -16.13
CA GLU A 423 18.07 6.76 -17.48
C GLU A 423 18.50 8.01 -18.26
N ASP A 424 19.57 7.94 -19.06
CA ASP A 424 20.09 9.07 -19.85
C ASP A 424 19.11 9.40 -21.00
N PRO A 425 18.20 10.38 -20.85
CA PRO A 425 17.09 10.55 -21.78
C PRO A 425 17.57 11.13 -23.11
N GLU A 426 18.67 11.90 -23.09
CA GLU A 426 19.25 12.54 -24.28
C GLU A 426 19.73 11.48 -25.28
N ARG A 427 20.27 10.36 -24.81
CA ARG A 427 20.74 9.28 -25.71
C ARG A 427 19.60 8.48 -26.33
N GLU A 428 18.54 8.17 -25.58
CA GLU A 428 17.41 7.39 -26.11
C GLU A 428 16.49 8.23 -27.02
N GLN A 429 16.33 9.53 -26.73
CA GLN A 429 15.79 10.49 -27.71
C GLN A 429 16.64 10.52 -29.00
N GLY A 430 17.96 10.32 -28.89
CA GLY A 430 18.86 10.22 -30.04
C GLY A 430 18.53 9.05 -30.99
N LEU A 431 18.03 7.92 -30.48
CA LEU A 431 17.59 6.80 -31.30
C LEU A 431 16.27 7.13 -32.01
N ALA A 432 15.27 7.61 -31.27
CA ALA A 432 14.00 8.05 -31.85
C ALA A 432 14.19 9.16 -32.90
N ARG A 433 15.10 10.11 -32.64
CA ARG A 433 15.45 11.17 -33.59
C ARG A 433 16.05 10.65 -34.89
N ARG A 434 16.87 9.60 -34.85
CA ARG A 434 17.39 8.94 -36.06
C ARG A 434 16.30 8.19 -36.80
N LEU A 435 15.44 7.47 -36.07
CA LEU A 435 14.29 6.75 -36.63
C LEU A 435 13.39 7.70 -37.43
N TYR A 436 13.00 8.83 -36.85
CA TYR A 436 12.17 9.81 -37.53
C TYR A 436 12.91 10.61 -38.61
N ALA A 437 14.25 10.62 -38.64
CA ALA A 437 15.00 11.24 -39.73
C ALA A 437 14.78 10.56 -41.09
N GLU A 438 14.40 9.28 -41.07
CA GLU A 438 14.06 8.50 -42.27
C GLU A 438 12.60 8.70 -42.70
N ALA A 439 11.77 9.34 -41.87
CA ALA A 439 10.38 9.61 -42.19
C ALA A 439 10.25 10.81 -43.13
N SER A 440 9.46 10.66 -44.20
CA SER A 440 9.11 11.76 -45.09
C SER A 440 7.71 11.54 -45.69
N PRO A 441 6.76 12.48 -45.56
CA PRO A 441 6.88 13.77 -44.84
C PRO A 441 6.82 13.62 -43.32
N LEU A 442 7.43 14.57 -42.60
CA LEU A 442 7.38 14.69 -41.13
C LEU A 442 6.34 15.73 -40.69
N THR A 443 5.48 15.33 -39.76
CA THR A 443 4.44 16.18 -39.17
C THR A 443 4.47 16.09 -37.66
N CYS A 444 4.29 17.23 -36.98
CA CYS A 444 4.20 17.28 -35.53
C CYS A 444 2.98 16.51 -35.04
N VAL A 445 3.20 15.54 -34.16
CA VAL A 445 2.15 14.66 -33.63
C VAL A 445 1.04 15.40 -32.88
N TRP A 446 1.32 16.59 -32.33
CA TRP A 446 0.37 17.37 -31.55
C TRP A 446 -0.37 18.46 -32.33
N SER A 447 0.19 18.96 -33.44
CA SER A 447 -0.31 20.16 -34.12
C SER A 447 -0.50 20.04 -35.62
N ASP A 448 -0.18 18.88 -36.21
CA ASP A 448 -0.14 18.62 -37.67
C ASP A 448 0.79 19.54 -38.48
N ARG A 449 1.50 20.47 -37.83
CA ARG A 449 2.47 21.33 -38.51
C ARG A 449 3.56 20.47 -39.16
N SER A 450 3.87 20.76 -40.41
CA SER A 450 5.02 20.15 -41.08
C SER A 450 6.30 20.55 -40.35
N ILE A 451 7.16 19.57 -40.06
CA ILE A 451 8.44 19.76 -39.38
C ILE A 451 9.56 19.12 -40.19
N ASN A 452 10.79 19.53 -39.90
CA ASN A 452 12.01 18.95 -40.47
C ASN A 452 13.02 18.69 -39.34
N MET A 453 14.16 18.09 -39.67
CA MET A 453 15.19 17.73 -38.68
C MET A 453 15.71 18.90 -37.81
N ALA A 454 15.64 20.13 -38.32
CA ALA A 454 16.07 21.32 -37.59
C ALA A 454 14.99 21.89 -36.65
N THR A 455 13.73 21.53 -36.85
CA THR A 455 12.56 22.05 -36.11
C THR A 455 11.81 20.97 -35.32
N MET A 456 12.31 19.73 -35.38
CA MET A 456 11.78 18.56 -34.70
C MET A 456 12.54 18.29 -33.41
N ASP A 457 11.78 18.18 -32.33
CA ASP A 457 12.19 17.55 -31.07
C ASP A 457 11.49 16.19 -30.94
N ILE A 458 12.00 15.35 -30.04
CA ILE A 458 11.32 14.14 -29.61
C ILE A 458 10.60 14.45 -28.29
N ASP A 459 9.28 14.37 -28.31
CA ASP A 459 8.45 14.55 -27.13
C ASP A 459 8.16 13.20 -26.47
N HIS A 460 8.24 13.21 -25.15
CA HIS A 460 7.73 12.14 -24.30
C HIS A 460 6.24 12.35 -24.07
N VAL A 461 5.38 11.50 -24.64
CA VAL A 461 3.91 11.66 -24.50
C VAL A 461 3.51 11.75 -23.04
N LEU A 462 3.97 10.79 -22.25
CA LEU A 462 3.98 10.83 -20.79
C LEU A 462 5.36 11.31 -20.33
N PRO A 463 5.46 12.41 -19.56
CA PRO A 463 6.72 13.02 -19.16
C PRO A 463 7.72 12.02 -18.55
N PHE A 464 8.97 12.09 -18.98
CA PHE A 464 10.03 11.22 -18.45
C PHE A 464 10.24 11.43 -16.95
N SER A 465 10.11 12.68 -16.48
CA SER A 465 10.15 13.06 -15.06
C SER A 465 9.14 12.30 -14.20
N LEU A 466 8.04 11.83 -14.79
CA LEU A 466 6.97 11.10 -14.11
C LEU A 466 7.03 9.60 -14.34
N TRP A 467 7.37 9.16 -15.55
CA TRP A 467 7.20 7.77 -15.98
C TRP A 467 8.51 7.00 -16.14
N HIS A 468 9.64 7.70 -16.29
CA HIS A 468 10.94 7.11 -16.60
C HIS A 468 10.85 6.03 -17.69
N ASN A 469 10.17 6.36 -18.79
CA ASN A 469 9.92 5.44 -19.90
C ASN A 469 10.39 6.09 -21.21
N ASN A 470 11.36 5.42 -21.83
CA ASN A 470 11.97 5.79 -23.11
C ASN A 470 11.65 4.75 -24.21
N ASP A 471 10.59 3.97 -24.05
CA ASP A 471 10.14 3.06 -25.08
C ASP A 471 9.66 3.87 -26.29
N LEU A 472 9.83 3.33 -27.50
CA LEU A 472 9.57 4.03 -28.76
C LEU A 472 8.12 4.48 -28.90
N TRP A 473 7.18 3.81 -28.22
CA TRP A 473 5.78 4.22 -28.21
C TRP A 473 5.54 5.52 -27.41
N ASN A 474 6.38 5.83 -26.43
CA ASN A 474 6.28 7.06 -25.65
C ASN A 474 7.05 8.23 -26.30
N LEU A 475 7.83 7.98 -27.37
CA LEU A 475 8.70 8.96 -28.02
C LEU A 475 8.17 9.35 -29.41
N LEU A 476 7.56 10.53 -29.51
CA LEU A 476 6.89 11.01 -30.72
C LEU A 476 7.50 12.30 -31.29
N PRO A 477 7.45 12.52 -32.61
CA PRO A 477 8.05 13.70 -33.21
C PRO A 477 7.13 14.92 -33.00
N ALA A 478 7.70 15.98 -32.43
CA ALA A 478 6.97 17.21 -32.13
C ALA A 478 7.74 18.44 -32.65
N ALA A 479 7.01 19.49 -33.02
CA ALA A 479 7.63 20.79 -33.31
C ALA A 479 8.24 21.34 -32.02
N SER A 480 9.47 21.85 -32.06
CA SER A 480 10.18 22.27 -30.83
C SER A 480 9.43 23.32 -30.01
N ALA A 481 8.67 24.20 -30.65
CA ALA A 481 7.83 25.18 -29.95
C ALA A 481 6.66 24.53 -29.20
N VAL A 482 6.06 23.48 -29.76
CA VAL A 482 4.95 22.74 -29.16
C VAL A 482 5.47 21.87 -28.01
N ASN A 483 6.59 21.20 -28.22
CA ASN A 483 7.27 20.41 -27.19
C ASN A 483 7.61 21.25 -25.95
N ARG A 484 8.21 22.44 -26.15
CA ARG A 484 8.49 23.38 -25.05
C ARG A 484 7.23 23.90 -24.34
N ALA A 485 6.13 24.09 -25.07
CA ALA A 485 4.86 24.52 -24.48
C ALA A 485 4.21 23.41 -23.64
N LYS A 486 4.41 22.15 -24.03
CA LYS A 486 3.99 20.97 -23.25
C LYS A 486 4.87 20.79 -22.01
N SER A 487 6.20 20.86 -22.14
CA SER A 487 7.14 20.62 -21.04
C SER A 487 6.83 19.29 -20.31
N ASP A 488 6.75 19.30 -18.97
CA ASP A 488 6.41 18.14 -18.14
C ASP A 488 4.90 17.95 -17.94
N LYS A 489 4.05 18.62 -18.73
CA LYS A 489 2.59 18.47 -18.62
C LYS A 489 2.08 17.25 -19.36
N VAL A 490 0.93 16.73 -18.93
CA VAL A 490 0.35 15.48 -19.42
C VAL A 490 -0.79 15.77 -20.41
N PRO A 491 -0.76 15.23 -21.65
CA PRO A 491 -1.88 15.35 -22.60
C PRO A 491 -3.19 14.81 -22.01
N THR A 492 -4.28 15.57 -22.11
CA THR A 492 -5.58 15.08 -21.59
C THR A 492 -6.06 13.85 -22.37
N PRO A 493 -6.83 12.93 -21.74
CA PRO A 493 -7.42 11.80 -22.46
C PRO A 493 -8.31 12.21 -23.65
N GLU A 494 -8.96 13.37 -23.57
CA GLU A 494 -9.72 13.93 -24.68
C GLU A 494 -8.82 14.37 -25.83
N PHE A 495 -7.73 15.08 -25.52
CA PHE A 495 -6.76 15.49 -26.53
C PHE A 495 -6.05 14.31 -27.17
N LEU A 496 -5.66 13.29 -26.38
CA LEU A 496 -5.10 12.04 -26.91
C LEU A 496 -6.06 11.38 -27.91
N ARG A 497 -7.36 11.27 -27.60
CA ARG A 497 -8.36 10.72 -28.54
C ARG A 497 -8.45 11.51 -29.84
N ARG A 498 -8.39 12.85 -29.78
CA ARG A 498 -8.34 13.70 -30.99
C ARG A 498 -7.06 13.48 -31.82
N ARG A 499 -5.97 13.06 -31.19
CA ARG A 499 -4.66 12.81 -31.83
C ARG A 499 -4.38 11.33 -32.08
N GLN A 500 -5.36 10.44 -31.87
CA GLN A 500 -5.17 8.99 -31.93
C GLN A 500 -4.56 8.54 -33.26
N ASP A 501 -5.11 8.99 -34.38
CA ASP A 501 -4.63 8.60 -35.71
C ASP A 501 -3.17 9.01 -35.95
N ALA A 502 -2.80 10.22 -35.53
CA ALA A 502 -1.43 10.72 -35.64
C ALA A 502 -0.45 9.93 -34.77
N ILE A 503 -0.83 9.63 -33.53
CA ILE A 503 -0.03 8.82 -32.58
C ILE A 503 0.16 7.41 -33.15
N VAL A 504 -0.93 6.74 -33.53
CA VAL A 504 -0.90 5.38 -34.06
C VAL A 504 -0.11 5.30 -35.37
N SER A 505 -0.19 6.31 -36.23
CA SER A 505 0.61 6.37 -37.46
C SER A 505 2.12 6.39 -37.16
N ASN A 506 2.54 7.16 -36.15
CA ASN A 506 3.95 7.19 -35.73
C ASN A 506 4.37 5.85 -35.11
N TRP A 507 3.51 5.21 -34.33
CA TRP A 507 3.78 3.86 -33.80
C TRP A 507 3.95 2.81 -34.89
N ARG A 508 3.09 2.83 -35.93
CA ARG A 508 3.23 1.92 -37.07
C ARG A 508 4.55 2.13 -37.80
N PHE A 509 4.95 3.39 -37.98
CA PHE A 509 6.26 3.71 -38.57
C PHE A 509 7.41 3.18 -37.69
N ALA A 510 7.38 3.45 -36.39
CA ALA A 510 8.40 2.96 -35.46
C ALA A 510 8.47 1.42 -35.44
N GLN A 511 7.31 0.75 -35.45
CA GLN A 511 7.20 -0.70 -35.51
C GLN A 511 7.71 -1.26 -36.85
N GLN A 512 7.57 -0.55 -37.96
CA GLN A 512 8.08 -0.99 -39.26
C GLN A 512 9.61 -0.91 -39.34
N ILE A 513 10.22 0.12 -38.77
CA ILE A 513 11.67 0.36 -38.82
C ILE A 513 12.40 -0.47 -37.75
N GLU A 514 11.87 -0.51 -36.53
CA GLU A 514 12.48 -1.17 -35.36
C GLU A 514 11.59 -2.30 -34.80
N THR A 515 11.14 -3.21 -35.67
CA THR A 515 10.18 -4.28 -35.36
C THR A 515 10.47 -5.02 -34.07
N THR A 516 11.69 -5.52 -33.91
CA THR A 516 12.07 -6.34 -32.75
C THR A 516 12.03 -5.54 -31.45
N VAL A 517 12.52 -4.30 -31.47
CA VAL A 517 12.54 -3.41 -30.29
C VAL A 517 11.10 -3.04 -29.91
N PHE A 518 10.32 -2.57 -30.87
CA PHE A 518 8.96 -2.12 -30.62
C PHE A 518 8.07 -3.27 -30.11
N GLN A 519 8.20 -4.48 -30.69
CA GLN A 519 7.47 -5.65 -30.21
C GLN A 519 7.89 -6.07 -28.79
N HIS A 520 9.17 -5.98 -28.46
CA HIS A 520 9.66 -6.25 -27.11
C HIS A 520 9.06 -5.26 -26.10
N GLU A 521 9.02 -3.98 -26.44
CA GLU A 521 8.44 -2.92 -25.62
C GLU A 521 6.92 -3.07 -25.45
N LEU A 522 6.20 -3.44 -26.50
CA LEU A 522 4.77 -3.76 -26.44
C LEU A 522 4.49 -4.97 -25.54
N GLN A 523 5.24 -6.06 -25.72
CA GLN A 523 5.08 -7.27 -24.92
C GLN A 523 5.30 -6.99 -23.42
N ARG A 524 6.25 -6.12 -23.09
CA ARG A 524 6.50 -5.66 -21.73
C ARG A 524 5.36 -4.77 -21.20
N THR A 525 5.00 -3.73 -21.95
CA THR A 525 4.00 -2.72 -21.55
C THR A 525 2.60 -3.31 -21.39
N LEU A 526 2.19 -4.16 -22.33
CA LEU A 526 0.85 -4.74 -22.40
C LEU A 526 0.74 -6.12 -21.76
N GLY A 527 1.87 -6.75 -21.39
CA GLY A 527 1.95 -8.14 -20.93
C GLY A 527 1.64 -9.20 -21.99
N ARG A 528 1.02 -8.82 -23.11
CA ARG A 528 0.70 -9.65 -24.27
C ARG A 528 0.76 -8.82 -25.55
N PHE A 529 1.53 -9.28 -26.52
CA PHE A 529 1.48 -8.74 -27.88
C PHE A 529 0.42 -9.49 -28.70
N ARG A 530 -0.61 -8.76 -29.14
CA ARG A 530 -1.64 -9.27 -30.06
C ARG A 530 -1.48 -8.57 -31.40
N PRO A 531 -0.92 -9.24 -32.43
CA PRO A 531 -0.58 -8.60 -33.71
C PRO A 531 -1.72 -7.85 -34.40
N GLU A 532 -2.97 -8.27 -34.16
CA GLU A 532 -4.16 -7.71 -34.81
C GLU A 532 -4.76 -6.51 -34.07
N ASN A 533 -4.39 -6.26 -32.80
CA ASN A 533 -5.04 -5.27 -31.93
C ASN A 533 -4.07 -4.43 -31.09
N TRP A 534 -2.76 -4.53 -31.33
CA TRP A 534 -1.77 -3.89 -30.47
C TRP A 534 -1.89 -2.35 -30.48
N GLU A 535 -2.32 -1.74 -31.58
CA GLU A 535 -2.50 -0.27 -31.63
C GLU A 535 -3.58 0.20 -30.66
N LEU A 536 -4.71 -0.53 -30.62
CA LEU A 536 -5.82 -0.22 -29.75
C LEU A 536 -5.46 -0.49 -28.28
N ASP A 537 -4.86 -1.65 -28.01
CA ASP A 537 -4.41 -2.03 -26.66
C ASP A 537 -3.40 -1.00 -26.11
N LEU A 538 -2.43 -0.58 -26.93
CA LEU A 538 -1.43 0.42 -26.53
C LEU A 538 -2.03 1.82 -26.36
N PHE A 539 -2.97 2.21 -27.22
CA PHE A 539 -3.64 3.51 -27.10
C PHE A 539 -4.52 3.61 -25.85
N GLN A 540 -5.22 2.52 -25.51
CA GLN A 540 -5.97 2.42 -24.25
C GLN A 540 -5.04 2.54 -23.05
N HIS A 541 -3.93 1.81 -23.04
CA HIS A 541 -2.91 1.91 -22.00
C HIS A 541 -2.41 3.36 -21.83
N LEU A 542 -1.99 4.00 -22.92
CA LEU A 542 -1.53 5.40 -22.89
C LEU A 542 -2.59 6.34 -22.30
N SER A 543 -3.84 6.21 -22.74
CA SER A 543 -4.95 7.06 -22.29
C SER A 543 -5.26 6.87 -20.80
N GLU A 544 -5.24 5.63 -20.31
CA GLU A 544 -5.44 5.31 -18.90
C GLU A 544 -4.33 5.88 -18.02
N ARG A 545 -3.07 5.80 -18.47
CA ARG A 545 -1.93 6.36 -17.72
C ARG A 545 -1.95 7.87 -17.66
N ALA A 546 -2.31 8.55 -18.76
CA ALA A 546 -2.52 9.99 -18.75
C ALA A 546 -3.62 10.40 -17.75
N ALA A 547 -4.74 9.66 -17.73
CA ALA A 547 -5.83 9.91 -16.78
C ALA A 547 -5.39 9.69 -15.32
N GLN A 548 -4.63 8.63 -15.04
CA GLN A 548 -4.11 8.37 -13.70
C GLN A 548 -3.15 9.48 -13.24
N ALA A 549 -2.24 9.93 -14.10
CA ALA A 549 -1.32 11.01 -13.77
C ALA A 549 -2.09 12.31 -13.40
N ILE A 550 -3.08 12.70 -14.21
CA ILE A 550 -3.84 13.93 -13.97
C ILE A 550 -4.75 13.78 -12.73
N TYR A 551 -5.59 12.75 -12.66
CA TYR A 551 -6.67 12.67 -11.68
C TYR A 551 -6.26 12.04 -10.35
N GLN A 552 -5.23 11.20 -10.32
CA GLN A 552 -4.76 10.54 -9.10
C GLN A 552 -3.49 11.17 -8.53
N ARG A 553 -2.56 11.61 -9.39
CA ARG A 553 -1.29 12.22 -8.96
C ARG A 553 -1.34 13.75 -8.95
N GLY A 554 -2.34 14.36 -9.58
CA GLY A 554 -2.50 15.82 -9.60
C GLY A 554 -1.59 16.53 -10.59
N GLU A 555 -1.10 15.82 -11.61
CA GLU A 555 -0.21 16.39 -12.64
C GLU A 555 -0.95 17.40 -13.53
N GLU A 556 -0.23 18.42 -14.01
CA GLU A 556 -0.83 19.50 -14.81
C GLU A 556 -1.31 18.97 -16.18
N PRO A 557 -2.60 19.10 -16.52
CA PRO A 557 -3.13 18.68 -17.82
C PRO A 557 -2.71 19.64 -18.93
N TRP A 558 -2.54 19.11 -20.15
CA TRP A 558 -2.19 19.88 -21.33
C TRP A 558 -3.04 19.52 -22.54
N GLU A 559 -3.42 20.57 -23.28
CA GLU A 559 -4.02 20.46 -24.60
C GLU A 559 -3.38 21.48 -25.52
N TRP A 560 -3.09 21.08 -26.76
CA TRP A 560 -2.67 22.03 -27.77
C TRP A 560 -3.90 22.77 -28.31
N THR A 561 -3.92 24.09 -28.14
CA THR A 561 -4.89 24.99 -28.76
C THR A 561 -4.16 25.82 -29.82
N VAL A 562 -4.71 25.85 -31.04
CA VAL A 562 -4.09 26.49 -32.22
C VAL A 562 -4.21 28.00 -32.15
#